data_AF-A0A4P8QUK8-F1
#
_entry.id   AF-A0A4P8QUK8-F1
#
_cell.length_a   1.000
_cell.length_b   1.000
_cell.length_c   1.000
_cell.angle_alpha   90.00
_cell.angle_beta   90.00
_cell.angle_gamma   90.00
#
_symmetry.space_group_name_H-M   'P 1'
#
loop_
_entity.id
_entity.type
_entity.pdbx_description
1 polymer ?
#
loop_
_entity_poly.entity_id
_entity_poly.type
_entity_poly.pdbx_seq_one_letter_code
_entity_poly.pdbx_strand_id
1 'polypeptide(L)'
;MDSSCSVSATESSGAVTGLSEQISDLTREIANRTRLSTTGYQMAMDRINNPHKLDSDSLMTMRRAEQYQSAAKSAYPTETLKSLASLQQSQIYHTSSGEMLGAIEMSLEQLSTCLDRCRAHGFSNCDMQALEVALHLKHRLGVDDFKIMSNHKLSHNYVVMNPSNTFPRGAIVDSWTGQGVLELNLKTKLKFQHHEGNCYINQNMHDWIDSYGSSYVL
;
A
#
# COMPACT_ATOMS: atom_id res chain seq x y z
N MET A 1 48.76 -31.46 5.56
CA MET A 1 48.56 -30.01 5.69
C MET A 1 47.34 -29.68 4.86
N ASP A 2 46.15 -29.87 5.43
CA ASP A 2 44.89 -29.48 4.79
C ASP A 2 44.43 -28.21 5.49
N SER A 3 44.36 -27.13 4.72
CA SER A 3 43.84 -25.83 5.14
C SER A 3 42.39 -25.75 4.67
N SER A 4 41.45 -26.02 5.57
CA SER A 4 40.03 -25.79 5.32
C SER A 4 39.67 -24.37 5.78
N CYS A 5 39.48 -23.48 4.81
CA CYS A 5 38.81 -22.20 5.02
C CYS A 5 37.33 -22.47 5.35
N SER A 6 36.94 -22.30 6.60
CA SER A 6 35.53 -22.18 6.99
C SER A 6 35.05 -20.75 6.71
N VAL A 7 34.32 -20.57 5.62
CA VAL A 7 33.54 -19.35 5.37
C VAL A 7 32.28 -19.42 6.25
N SER A 8 32.11 -18.45 7.14
CA SER A 8 30.98 -18.36 8.07
C SER A 8 29.70 -17.97 7.33
N ALA A 9 28.65 -18.79 7.48
CA ALA A 9 27.32 -18.57 6.93
C ALA A 9 26.36 -17.97 7.97
N THR A 10 26.79 -16.96 8.73
CA THR A 10 26.01 -16.43 9.87
C THR A 10 25.61 -14.96 9.78
N GLU A 11 26.04 -14.21 8.76
CA GLU A 11 25.70 -12.77 8.66
C GLU A 11 24.45 -12.46 7.80
N SER A 12 23.93 -13.40 7.00
CA SER A 12 22.82 -13.12 6.08
C SER A 12 21.42 -13.24 6.71
N SER A 13 21.27 -13.98 7.80
CA SER A 13 19.96 -14.24 8.43
C SER A 13 19.38 -13.06 9.19
N GLY A 14 20.23 -12.19 9.76
CA GLY A 14 19.78 -11.06 10.60
C GLY A 14 19.38 -9.81 9.80
N ALA A 15 20.02 -9.60 8.64
CA ALA A 15 19.70 -8.48 7.74
C ALA A 15 18.35 -8.69 7.02
N VAL A 16 18.02 -9.94 6.69
CA VAL A 16 16.79 -10.32 5.97
C VAL A 16 15.55 -10.16 6.84
N THR A 17 15.60 -10.53 8.12
CA THR A 17 14.51 -10.26 9.07
C THR A 17 14.32 -8.77 9.31
N GLY A 18 15.42 -7.99 9.32
CA GLY A 18 15.38 -6.55 9.53
C GLY A 18 14.61 -5.80 8.46
N LEU A 19 14.84 -6.08 7.17
CA LEU A 19 14.18 -5.33 6.09
C LEU A 19 12.66 -5.59 6.03
N SER A 20 12.22 -6.84 6.18
CA SER A 20 10.78 -7.16 6.20
C SER A 20 10.05 -6.46 7.35
N GLU A 21 10.69 -6.37 8.52
CA GLU A 21 10.17 -5.67 9.68
C GLU A 21 10.14 -4.15 9.45
N GLN A 22 11.21 -3.57 8.90
CA GLN A 22 11.26 -2.15 8.52
C GLN A 22 10.17 -1.75 7.53
N ILE A 23 9.91 -2.58 6.52
CA ILE A 23 8.82 -2.34 5.56
C ILE A 23 7.47 -2.46 6.27
N SER A 24 7.30 -3.44 7.15
CA SER A 24 6.07 -3.58 7.94
C SER A 24 5.85 -2.39 8.88
N ASP A 25 6.89 -1.84 9.51
CA ASP A 25 6.83 -0.60 10.29
C ASP A 25 6.43 0.60 9.44
N LEU A 26 7.04 0.74 8.26
CA LEU A 26 6.69 1.78 7.31
C LEU A 26 5.19 1.73 6.94
N THR A 27 4.67 0.55 6.62
CA THR A 27 3.23 0.41 6.30
C THR A 27 2.33 0.79 7.48
N ARG A 28 2.75 0.51 8.72
CA ARG A 28 2.02 0.91 9.93
C ARG A 28 2.06 2.42 10.13
N GLU A 29 3.19 3.06 9.86
CA GLU A 29 3.36 4.51 9.95
C GLU A 29 2.40 5.23 8.98
N ILE A 30 2.42 4.82 7.70
CA ILE A 30 1.50 5.32 6.67
C ILE A 30 0.04 5.07 7.06
N ALA A 31 -0.28 3.86 7.52
CA ALA A 31 -1.62 3.50 7.96
C ALA A 31 -2.10 4.35 9.15
N ASN A 32 -1.23 4.70 10.10
CA ASN A 32 -1.57 5.53 11.26
C ASN A 32 -1.81 7.00 10.89
N ARG A 33 -1.10 7.50 9.86
CA ARG A 33 -1.31 8.84 9.30
C ARG A 33 -2.63 8.91 8.51
N THR A 34 -2.91 7.88 7.73
CA THR A 34 -4.11 7.78 6.90
C THR A 34 -5.26 7.14 7.68
N ARG A 35 -6.04 7.98 8.35
CA ARG A 35 -7.13 7.55 9.24
C ARG A 35 -8.45 7.33 8.49
N LEU A 36 -8.63 7.97 7.33
CA LEU A 36 -9.85 7.90 6.53
C LEU A 36 -9.56 7.30 5.14
N SER A 37 -10.45 6.44 4.66
CA SER A 37 -10.37 5.86 3.31
C SER A 37 -11.74 5.29 2.91
N THR A 38 -12.20 5.56 1.68
CA THR A 38 -13.45 4.93 1.19
C THR A 38 -13.26 3.43 1.00
N THR A 39 -12.23 3.03 0.25
CA THR A 39 -11.90 1.62 0.02
C THR A 39 -11.59 0.91 1.33
N GLY A 40 -10.81 1.56 2.21
CA GLY A 40 -10.50 1.04 3.55
C GLY A 40 -11.76 0.84 4.40
N TYR A 41 -12.69 1.79 4.41
CA TYR A 41 -13.93 1.67 5.17
C TYR A 41 -14.87 0.58 4.65
N GLN A 42 -15.02 0.44 3.33
CA GLN A 42 -15.83 -0.64 2.75
C GLN A 42 -15.31 -2.02 3.16
N MET A 43 -14.00 -2.22 3.08
CA MET A 43 -13.35 -3.47 3.46
C MET A 43 -13.31 -3.69 4.97
N ALA A 44 -13.22 -2.62 5.75
CA ALA A 44 -13.38 -2.67 7.19
C ALA A 44 -14.77 -3.20 7.58
N MET A 45 -15.82 -2.72 6.91
CA MET A 45 -17.16 -3.20 7.17
C MET A 45 -17.35 -4.69 6.83
N ASP A 46 -16.77 -5.17 5.72
CA ASP A 46 -16.77 -6.61 5.42
C ASP A 46 -16.05 -7.41 6.52
N ARG A 47 -14.86 -6.96 6.94
CA ARG A 47 -14.08 -7.62 8.00
C ARG A 47 -14.83 -7.69 9.33
N ILE A 48 -15.44 -6.58 9.74
CA ILE A 48 -16.17 -6.44 11.01
C ILE A 48 -17.44 -7.30 11.00
N ASN A 49 -18.16 -7.36 9.87
CA ASN A 49 -19.35 -8.19 9.73
C ASN A 49 -19.03 -9.69 9.65
N ASN A 50 -17.77 -10.05 9.38
CA ASN A 50 -17.30 -11.43 9.32
C ASN A 50 -16.16 -11.68 10.33
N PRO A 51 -16.41 -11.57 11.65
CA PRO A 51 -15.35 -11.63 12.66
C PRO A 51 -14.68 -13.01 12.74
N HIS A 52 -15.40 -14.06 12.35
CA HIS A 52 -14.92 -15.45 12.32
C HIS A 52 -13.82 -15.71 11.28
N LYS A 53 -13.67 -14.86 10.25
CA LYS A 53 -12.56 -14.98 9.30
C LYS A 53 -11.25 -14.62 10.01
N LEU A 54 -10.19 -15.38 9.76
CA LEU A 54 -8.86 -15.04 10.25
C LEU A 54 -8.31 -13.84 9.48
N ASP A 55 -7.40 -13.09 10.08
CA ASP A 55 -6.70 -11.99 9.39
C ASP A 55 -5.95 -12.51 8.15
N SER A 56 -5.36 -13.71 8.27
CA SER A 56 -4.68 -14.37 7.15
C SER A 56 -5.63 -14.88 6.06
N ASP A 57 -6.95 -14.80 6.25
CA ASP A 57 -8.00 -15.15 5.28
C ASP A 57 -8.76 -13.91 4.78
N SER A 58 -8.79 -12.83 5.58
CA SER A 58 -9.21 -11.52 5.13
C SER A 58 -8.10 -10.79 4.35
N LEU A 59 -8.47 -9.72 3.64
CA LEU A 59 -7.55 -8.73 3.11
C LEU A 59 -7.27 -7.62 4.14
N MET A 60 -7.87 -7.67 5.33
CA MET A 60 -7.72 -6.63 6.35
C MET A 60 -7.64 -7.24 7.74
N THR A 61 -6.73 -6.72 8.58
CA THR A 61 -6.68 -7.12 9.99
C THR A 61 -7.88 -6.56 10.75
N MET A 62 -8.34 -7.25 11.79
CA MET A 62 -9.46 -6.73 12.60
C MET A 62 -9.12 -5.36 13.20
N ARG A 63 -7.90 -5.20 13.74
CA ARG A 63 -7.41 -3.93 14.27
C ARG A 63 -7.52 -2.81 13.24
N ARG A 64 -7.12 -3.05 11.99
CA ARG A 64 -7.17 -2.02 10.94
C ARG A 64 -8.61 -1.69 10.54
N ALA A 65 -9.48 -2.69 10.51
CA ALA A 65 -10.90 -2.50 10.26
C ALA A 65 -11.56 -1.61 11.32
N GLU A 66 -11.32 -1.89 12.60
CA GLU A 66 -11.82 -1.08 13.72
C GLU A 66 -11.30 0.35 13.68
N GLN A 67 -10.03 0.55 13.31
CA GLN A 67 -9.45 1.88 13.12
C GLN A 67 -10.20 2.69 12.05
N TYR A 68 -10.41 2.12 10.86
CA TYR A 68 -11.16 2.80 9.79
C TYR A 68 -12.61 3.06 10.19
N GLN A 69 -13.28 2.09 10.80
CA GLN A 69 -14.66 2.25 11.23
C GLN A 69 -14.78 3.38 12.25
N SER A 70 -13.95 3.37 13.28
CA SER A 70 -13.97 4.36 14.36
C SER A 70 -13.67 5.76 13.83
N ALA A 71 -12.59 5.93 13.05
CA ALA A 71 -12.21 7.22 12.48
C ALA A 71 -13.30 7.76 11.53
N ALA A 72 -13.83 6.91 10.64
CA ALA A 72 -14.85 7.32 9.69
C ALA A 72 -16.18 7.68 10.38
N LYS A 73 -16.60 6.89 11.38
CA LYS A 73 -17.82 7.17 12.15
C LYS A 73 -17.71 8.40 13.03
N SER A 74 -16.52 8.66 13.57
CA SER A 74 -16.26 9.90 14.31
C SER A 74 -16.30 11.13 13.41
N ALA A 75 -15.78 11.05 12.18
CA ALA A 75 -15.77 12.16 11.24
C ALA A 75 -17.13 12.37 10.54
N TYR A 76 -17.79 11.28 10.17
CA TYR A 76 -19.05 11.26 9.42
C TYR A 76 -20.06 10.30 10.08
N PRO A 77 -20.80 10.76 11.11
CA PRO A 77 -21.71 9.89 11.88
C PRO A 77 -22.85 9.29 11.05
N THR A 78 -23.40 10.08 10.12
CA THR A 78 -24.46 9.70 9.18
C THR A 78 -23.93 9.70 7.75
N GLU A 79 -24.56 8.92 6.87
CA GLU A 79 -24.16 8.78 5.46
C GLU A 79 -22.64 8.57 5.26
N THR A 80 -21.99 7.83 6.16
CA THR A 80 -20.52 7.72 6.25
C THR A 80 -19.87 7.36 4.91
N LEU A 81 -20.38 6.35 4.22
CA LEU A 81 -19.80 5.89 2.95
C LEU A 81 -19.95 6.94 1.84
N LYS A 82 -21.09 7.63 1.78
CA LYS A 82 -21.34 8.71 0.81
C LYS A 82 -20.41 9.89 1.07
N SER A 83 -20.22 10.26 2.34
CA SER A 83 -19.30 11.33 2.74
C SER A 83 -17.85 10.99 2.39
N LEU A 84 -17.41 9.75 2.62
CA LEU A 84 -16.09 9.28 2.21
C LEU A 84 -15.93 9.28 0.69
N ALA A 85 -16.94 8.85 -0.07
CA ALA A 85 -16.91 8.88 -1.52
C ALA A 85 -16.80 10.31 -2.07
N SER A 86 -17.54 11.27 -1.49
CA SER A 86 -17.42 12.69 -1.83
C SER A 86 -16.03 13.24 -1.48
N LEU A 87 -15.46 12.84 -0.33
CA LEU A 87 -14.10 13.20 0.03
C LEU A 87 -13.09 12.64 -0.99
N GLN A 88 -13.21 11.37 -1.38
CA GLN A 88 -12.37 10.76 -2.41
C GLN A 88 -12.43 11.50 -3.74
N GLN A 89 -13.64 11.84 -4.19
CA GLN A 89 -13.83 12.63 -5.40
C GLN A 89 -13.12 13.98 -5.28
N SER A 90 -13.31 14.72 -4.18
CA SER A 90 -12.73 16.06 -4.02
C SER A 90 -11.21 16.08 -3.85
N GLN A 91 -10.64 15.10 -3.14
CA GLN A 91 -9.23 15.12 -2.76
C GLN A 91 -8.32 14.39 -3.76
N ILE A 92 -8.85 13.39 -4.46
CA ILE A 92 -8.06 12.52 -5.33
C ILE A 92 -8.51 12.69 -6.78
N TYR A 93 -9.76 12.36 -7.10
CA TYR A 93 -10.14 12.24 -8.52
C TYR A 93 -10.38 13.58 -9.22
N HIS A 94 -10.90 14.59 -8.53
CA HIS A 94 -11.17 15.90 -9.11
C HIS A 94 -9.88 16.73 -9.13
N THR A 95 -9.19 16.63 -10.25
CA THR A 95 -7.92 17.31 -10.45
C THR A 95 -8.13 18.77 -10.87
N SER A 96 -7.06 19.56 -10.92
CA SER A 96 -7.10 20.98 -11.32
C SER A 96 -7.67 21.22 -12.73
N SER A 97 -7.69 20.21 -13.59
CA SER A 97 -8.31 20.29 -14.93
C SER A 97 -9.84 20.17 -14.92
N GLY A 98 -10.45 19.80 -13.78
CA GLY A 98 -11.90 19.55 -13.67
C GLY A 98 -12.35 18.16 -14.14
N GLU A 99 -11.44 17.32 -14.63
CA GLU A 99 -11.74 15.93 -14.99
C GLU A 99 -11.61 15.00 -13.79
N MET A 100 -12.41 13.93 -13.78
CA MET A 100 -12.24 12.80 -12.86
C MET A 100 -11.24 11.81 -13.44
N LEU A 101 -10.04 11.76 -12.87
CA LEU A 101 -8.97 10.89 -13.34
C LEU A 101 -8.59 9.86 -12.27
N GLY A 102 -8.39 8.61 -12.67
CA GLY A 102 -7.72 7.62 -11.83
C GLY A 102 -6.22 7.90 -11.75
N ALA A 103 -5.54 7.39 -10.72
CA ALA A 103 -4.13 7.72 -10.53
C ALA A 103 -3.19 7.22 -11.65
N ILE A 104 -3.58 6.20 -12.42
CA ILE A 104 -2.87 5.81 -13.65
C ILE A 104 -2.94 6.89 -14.75
N GLU A 105 -3.99 7.71 -14.76
CA GLU A 105 -4.23 8.74 -15.78
C GLU A 105 -3.70 10.12 -15.35
N MET A 106 -3.35 10.28 -14.07
CA MET A 106 -2.86 11.54 -13.53
C MET A 106 -1.44 11.83 -14.02
N SER A 107 -1.20 13.08 -14.40
CA SER A 107 0.14 13.65 -14.55
C SER A 107 0.89 13.69 -13.22
N LEU A 108 2.20 13.88 -13.27
CA LEU A 108 3.04 13.91 -12.08
C LEU A 108 2.64 15.07 -11.13
N GLU A 109 2.31 16.25 -11.66
CA GLU A 109 1.86 17.38 -10.85
C GLU A 109 0.51 17.12 -10.16
N GLN A 110 -0.40 16.41 -10.84
CA GLN A 110 -1.68 15.99 -10.25
C GLN A 110 -1.46 14.98 -9.13
N LEU A 111 -0.53 14.03 -9.29
CA LEU A 111 -0.15 13.09 -8.23
C LEU A 111 0.41 13.81 -7.00
N SER A 112 1.31 14.79 -7.19
CA SER A 112 1.80 15.64 -6.09
C SER A 112 0.64 16.31 -5.34
N THR A 113 -0.25 16.96 -6.10
CA THR A 113 -1.40 17.69 -5.54
C THR A 113 -2.32 16.76 -4.75
N CYS A 114 -2.58 15.55 -5.26
CA CYS A 114 -3.42 14.55 -4.59
C CYS A 114 -2.77 14.06 -3.29
N LEU A 115 -1.47 13.75 -3.31
CA LEU A 115 -0.75 13.30 -2.14
C LEU A 115 -0.73 14.37 -1.04
N ASP A 116 -0.50 15.64 -1.38
CA ASP A 116 -0.52 16.75 -0.43
C ASP A 116 -1.90 16.92 0.22
N ARG A 117 -2.97 16.87 -0.58
CA ARG A 117 -4.36 16.90 -0.09
C ARG A 117 -4.66 15.74 0.84
N CYS A 118 -4.28 14.52 0.44
CA CYS A 118 -4.44 13.30 1.23
C CYS A 118 -3.75 13.42 2.59
N ARG A 119 -2.49 13.86 2.58
CA ARG A 119 -1.68 14.09 3.78
C ARG A 119 -2.25 15.16 4.70
N ALA A 120 -2.79 16.25 4.15
CA ALA A 120 -3.40 17.33 4.93
C ALA A 120 -4.70 16.91 5.64
N HIS A 121 -5.47 16.01 5.04
CA HIS A 121 -6.76 15.56 5.56
C HIS A 121 -6.69 14.21 6.30
N GLY A 122 -5.52 13.57 6.37
CA GLY A 122 -5.38 12.23 6.92
C GLY A 122 -6.25 11.21 6.17
N PHE A 123 -6.43 11.39 4.86
CA PHE A 123 -7.30 10.62 3.99
C PHE A 123 -6.51 10.02 2.82
N SER A 124 -6.87 8.83 2.35
CA SER A 124 -6.31 8.26 1.12
C SER A 124 -7.19 7.14 0.56
N ASN A 125 -7.05 6.83 -0.73
CA ASN A 125 -7.51 5.56 -1.32
C ASN A 125 -6.32 4.59 -1.49
N CYS A 126 -6.55 3.44 -2.14
CA CYS A 126 -5.51 2.46 -2.44
C CYS A 126 -4.39 3.00 -3.33
N ASP A 127 -4.72 3.86 -4.30
CA ASP A 127 -3.75 4.46 -5.22
C ASP A 127 -2.69 5.27 -4.47
N MET A 128 -3.15 6.24 -3.68
CA MET A 128 -2.26 7.15 -2.96
C MET A 128 -1.50 6.42 -1.84
N GLN A 129 -2.08 5.36 -1.25
CA GLN A 129 -1.36 4.54 -0.28
C GLN A 129 -0.24 3.70 -0.93
N ALA A 130 -0.49 3.12 -2.11
CA ALA A 130 0.55 2.39 -2.84
C ALA A 130 1.69 3.32 -3.26
N LEU A 131 1.35 4.54 -3.72
CA LEU A 131 2.33 5.59 -4.02
C LEU A 131 3.16 5.96 -2.79
N GLU A 132 2.52 6.16 -1.64
CA GLU A 132 3.20 6.54 -0.40
C GLU A 132 4.08 5.42 0.15
N VAL A 133 3.65 4.16 0.07
CA VAL A 133 4.52 3.01 0.39
C VAL A 133 5.75 3.00 -0.52
N ALA A 134 5.54 3.07 -1.84
CA ALA A 134 6.60 2.96 -2.82
C ALA A 134 7.63 4.10 -2.72
N LEU A 135 7.19 5.33 -2.47
CA LEU A 135 8.12 6.46 -2.34
C LEU A 135 9.04 6.29 -1.12
N HIS A 136 8.52 5.77 -0.01
CA HIS A 136 9.34 5.53 1.19
C HIS A 136 10.18 4.27 1.07
N LEU A 137 9.73 3.24 0.35
CA LEU A 137 10.59 2.10 0.02
C LEU A 137 11.86 2.59 -0.70
N LYS A 138 11.70 3.40 -1.76
CA LYS A 138 12.84 3.89 -2.53
C LYS A 138 13.71 4.87 -1.75
N HIS A 139 13.11 5.96 -1.26
CA HIS A 139 13.88 7.11 -0.79
C HIS A 139 14.18 7.11 0.72
N ARG A 140 13.49 6.27 1.52
CA ARG A 140 13.77 6.11 2.95
C ARG A 140 14.48 4.79 3.27
N LEU A 141 14.07 3.69 2.65
CA LEU A 141 14.64 2.36 2.92
C LEU A 141 15.69 1.92 1.90
N GLY A 142 15.87 2.66 0.80
CA GLY A 142 16.85 2.32 -0.24
C GLY A 142 16.47 1.08 -1.06
N VAL A 143 15.18 0.75 -1.12
CA VAL A 143 14.63 -0.40 -1.85
C VAL A 143 14.03 0.09 -3.17
N ASP A 144 14.64 -0.24 -4.29
CA ASP A 144 14.24 0.23 -5.62
C ASP A 144 13.66 -0.86 -6.54
N ASP A 145 13.94 -2.14 -6.30
CA ASP A 145 13.34 -3.27 -7.03
C ASP A 145 11.91 -3.58 -6.52
N PHE A 146 10.97 -2.74 -6.95
CA PHE A 146 9.53 -2.98 -6.76
C PHE A 146 8.71 -2.50 -7.96
N LYS A 147 7.45 -2.90 -7.99
CA LYS A 147 6.44 -2.46 -8.95
C LYS A 147 5.20 -2.01 -8.21
N ILE A 148 4.73 -0.79 -8.46
CA ILE A 148 3.35 -0.43 -8.13
C ILE A 148 2.44 -1.09 -9.17
N MET A 149 1.67 -2.06 -8.71
CA MET A 149 0.77 -2.86 -9.54
C MET A 149 -0.64 -2.34 -9.36
N SER A 150 -1.27 -2.01 -10.48
CA SER A 150 -2.70 -1.74 -10.54
C SER A 150 -3.44 -2.99 -11.01
N ASN A 151 -4.37 -3.47 -10.20
CA ASN A 151 -5.23 -4.58 -10.53
C ASN A 151 -6.63 -4.05 -10.86
N HIS A 152 -7.03 -4.09 -12.13
CA HIS A 152 -8.36 -3.61 -12.54
C HIS A 152 -9.49 -4.52 -12.10
N LYS A 153 -9.25 -5.82 -11.95
CA LYS A 153 -10.27 -6.78 -11.52
C LYS A 153 -10.67 -6.55 -10.06
N LEU A 154 -9.72 -6.15 -9.22
CA LEU A 154 -9.97 -5.74 -7.83
C LEU A 154 -10.17 -4.24 -7.65
N SER A 155 -9.90 -3.42 -8.67
CA SER A 155 -9.83 -1.96 -8.56
C SER A 155 -8.91 -1.52 -7.41
N HIS A 156 -7.72 -2.12 -7.33
CA HIS A 156 -6.78 -1.94 -6.22
C HIS A 156 -5.34 -1.74 -6.70
N ASN A 157 -4.61 -0.87 -6.01
CA ASN A 157 -3.20 -0.60 -6.23
C ASN A 157 -2.38 -1.04 -5.02
N TYR A 158 -1.26 -1.72 -5.27
CA TYR A 158 -0.38 -2.26 -4.22
C TYR A 158 1.04 -2.41 -4.75
N VAL A 159 2.02 -2.49 -3.85
CA VAL A 159 3.42 -2.67 -4.23
C VAL A 159 3.76 -4.15 -4.28
N VAL A 160 4.49 -4.56 -5.32
CA VAL A 160 5.00 -5.91 -5.50
C VAL A 160 6.51 -5.89 -5.60
N MET A 161 7.17 -6.76 -4.84
CA MET A 161 8.61 -7.02 -4.95
C MET A 161 8.83 -8.38 -5.60
N ASN A 162 9.73 -8.44 -6.57
CA ASN A 162 10.07 -9.69 -7.24
C ASN A 162 10.78 -10.67 -6.27
N PRO A 163 10.82 -11.97 -6.59
CA PRO A 163 11.63 -12.93 -5.85
C PRO A 163 13.08 -12.47 -5.69
N SER A 164 13.58 -12.51 -4.46
CA SER A 164 14.92 -12.08 -4.07
C SER A 164 15.45 -12.89 -2.88
N ASN A 165 16.68 -12.63 -2.45
CA ASN A 165 17.23 -13.26 -1.24
C ASN A 165 16.42 -12.89 0.02
N THR A 166 15.88 -11.67 0.07
CA THR A 166 15.03 -11.21 1.19
C THR A 166 13.62 -11.81 1.11
N PHE A 167 13.07 -11.90 -0.10
CA PHE A 167 11.73 -12.42 -0.36
C PHE A 167 11.79 -13.55 -1.39
N PRO A 168 12.08 -14.81 -1.00
CA PRO A 168 12.31 -15.90 -1.94
C PRO A 168 11.16 -16.18 -2.91
N ARG A 169 9.92 -15.82 -2.54
CA ARG A 169 8.73 -15.95 -3.39
C ARG A 169 8.21 -14.61 -3.93
N GLY A 170 8.91 -13.52 -3.66
CA GLY A 170 8.43 -12.15 -3.82
C GLY A 170 7.50 -11.74 -2.68
N ALA A 171 7.10 -10.48 -2.69
CA ALA A 171 6.25 -9.91 -1.66
C ALA A 171 5.20 -8.95 -2.22
N ILE A 172 4.10 -8.79 -1.50
CA ILE A 172 3.14 -7.70 -1.62
C ILE A 172 3.30 -6.82 -0.39
N VAL A 173 3.36 -5.51 -0.60
CA VAL A 173 3.38 -4.51 0.47
C VAL A 173 2.17 -3.62 0.30
N ASP A 174 1.33 -3.55 1.34
CA ASP A 174 0.03 -2.92 1.22
C ASP A 174 -0.49 -2.33 2.54
N SER A 175 -0.33 -1.02 2.73
CA SER A 175 -0.59 -0.34 4.00
C SER A 175 -2.06 -0.28 4.39
N TRP A 176 -2.99 -0.35 3.43
CA TRP A 176 -4.42 -0.21 3.74
C TRP A 176 -4.96 -1.41 4.53
N THR A 177 -4.35 -2.59 4.37
CA THR A 177 -4.78 -3.86 4.96
C THR A 177 -4.42 -3.96 6.45
N GLY A 178 -3.36 -3.28 6.86
CA GLY A 178 -2.70 -3.48 8.15
C GLY A 178 -1.96 -4.83 8.27
N GLN A 179 -1.75 -5.56 7.17
CA GLN A 179 -1.02 -6.83 7.15
C GLN A 179 0.49 -6.66 6.96
N GLY A 180 0.95 -5.48 6.54
CA GLY A 180 2.37 -5.21 6.31
C GLY A 180 2.88 -5.89 5.05
N VAL A 181 3.93 -6.69 5.19
CA VAL A 181 4.52 -7.46 4.10
C VAL A 181 3.87 -8.85 4.03
N LEU A 182 3.37 -9.19 2.85
CA LEU A 182 2.78 -10.50 2.54
C LEU A 182 3.66 -11.24 1.54
N GLU A 183 3.96 -12.49 1.80
CA GLU A 183 4.63 -13.33 0.81
C GLU A 183 3.74 -13.52 -0.43
N LEU A 184 4.31 -13.38 -1.62
CA LEU A 184 3.62 -13.54 -2.91
C LEU A 184 3.47 -15.04 -3.30
N ASN A 185 2.93 -15.83 -2.37
CA ASN A 185 2.60 -17.24 -2.59
C ASN A 185 1.21 -17.43 -3.25
N LEU A 186 0.85 -18.68 -3.54
CA LEU A 186 -0.41 -19.02 -4.21
C LEU A 186 -1.65 -18.44 -3.49
N LYS A 187 -1.69 -18.53 -2.15
CA LYS A 187 -2.81 -18.01 -1.34
C LYS A 187 -2.97 -16.50 -1.54
N THR A 188 -1.87 -15.76 -1.40
CA THR A 188 -1.88 -14.30 -1.55
C THR A 188 -2.22 -13.90 -2.99
N LYS A 189 -1.64 -14.57 -3.99
CA LYS A 189 -1.95 -14.33 -5.41
C LYS A 189 -3.43 -14.49 -5.72
N LEU A 190 -4.08 -15.54 -5.22
CA LEU A 190 -5.51 -15.77 -5.42
C LEU A 190 -6.36 -14.66 -4.79
N LYS A 191 -6.02 -14.25 -3.57
CA LYS A 191 -6.73 -13.16 -2.87
C LYS A 191 -6.61 -11.81 -3.58
N PHE A 192 -5.39 -11.48 -4.00
CA PHE A 192 -5.10 -10.25 -4.74
C PHE A 192 -5.42 -10.38 -6.23
N GLN A 193 -6.00 -11.50 -6.67
CA GLN A 193 -6.27 -11.83 -8.08
C GLN A 193 -5.08 -11.47 -8.98
N HIS A 194 -3.87 -11.72 -8.46
CA HIS A 194 -2.60 -11.31 -9.03
C HIS A 194 -2.21 -12.29 -10.13
N HIS A 195 -2.73 -12.03 -11.31
CA HIS A 195 -2.35 -12.70 -12.55
C HIS A 195 -2.13 -11.67 -13.66
N GLU A 196 -1.30 -12.04 -14.65
CA GLU A 196 -0.83 -11.14 -15.71
C GLU A 196 -1.99 -10.41 -16.41
N GLY A 197 -3.06 -11.13 -16.77
CA GLY A 197 -4.23 -10.53 -17.41
C GLY A 197 -5.03 -9.52 -16.57
N ASN A 198 -4.77 -9.41 -15.26
CA ASN A 198 -5.45 -8.45 -14.38
C ASN A 198 -4.61 -7.22 -14.03
N CYS A 199 -3.29 -7.31 -14.22
CA CYS A 199 -2.37 -6.37 -13.60
C CYS A 199 -1.60 -5.58 -14.65
N TYR A 200 -1.43 -4.29 -14.40
CA TYR A 200 -0.53 -3.42 -15.14
C TYR A 200 0.37 -2.65 -14.16
N ILE A 201 1.54 -2.26 -14.63
CA ILE A 201 2.45 -1.41 -13.85
C ILE A 201 1.97 0.03 -13.99
N ASN A 202 1.83 0.74 -12.87
CA ASN A 202 1.48 2.15 -12.88
C ASN A 202 2.72 3.00 -13.16
N GLN A 203 3.02 3.24 -14.44
CA GLN A 203 4.24 3.95 -14.84
C GLN A 203 4.27 5.39 -14.33
N ASN A 204 3.15 6.11 -14.34
CA ASN A 204 3.10 7.50 -13.88
C ASN A 204 3.49 7.63 -12.40
N MET A 205 3.09 6.69 -11.56
CA MET A 205 3.51 6.68 -10.15
C MET A 205 5.00 6.42 -9.98
N HIS A 206 5.59 5.53 -10.79
CA HIS A 206 7.05 5.31 -10.79
C HIS A 206 7.80 6.57 -11.24
N ASP A 207 7.38 7.15 -12.35
CA ASP A 207 7.98 8.38 -12.89
C ASP A 207 7.89 9.55 -11.88
N TRP A 208 6.78 9.62 -11.14
CA TRP A 208 6.60 10.59 -10.07
C TRP A 208 7.58 10.36 -8.92
N ILE A 209 7.74 9.12 -8.46
CA ILE A 209 8.68 8.78 -7.38
C ILE A 209 10.10 9.16 -7.78
N ASP A 210 10.47 8.92 -9.03
CA ASP A 210 11.81 9.21 -9.54
C ASP A 210 12.07 10.71 -9.64
N SER A 211 11.06 11.46 -10.07
CA SER A 211 11.17 12.90 -10.30
C SER A 211 11.04 13.73 -9.02
N TYR A 212 10.15 13.34 -8.10
CA TYR A 212 9.74 14.15 -6.95
C TYR A 212 9.87 13.44 -5.61
N GLY A 213 9.87 12.11 -5.59
CA GLY A 213 9.68 11.31 -4.37
C GLY A 213 10.66 11.62 -3.23
N SER A 214 11.91 11.98 -3.53
CA SER A 214 12.93 12.32 -2.53
C SER A 214 12.55 13.55 -1.68
N SER A 215 11.80 14.49 -2.24
CA SER A 215 11.30 15.69 -1.54
C SER A 215 10.03 15.43 -0.74
N TYR A 216 9.43 14.24 -0.88
CA TYR A 216 8.16 13.85 -0.28
C TYR A 216 8.29 12.78 0.82
N VAL A 217 9.53 12.40 1.17
CA VAL A 217 9.79 11.48 2.29
C VAL A 217 9.31 12.06 3.62
N LEU A 218 8.80 11.21 4.50
CA LEU A 218 8.32 11.52 5.84
C LEU A 218 9.46 11.41 6.85
#